data_AF-A0A1X4HT18-F1
#
_entry.id   AF-A0A1X4HT18-F1
#
_cell.length_a   1.000
_cell.length_b   1.000
_cell.length_c   1.000
_cell.angle_alpha   90.00
_cell.angle_beta   90.00
_cell.angle_gamma   90.00
#
_symmetry.space_group_name_H-M   'P 1'
#
loop_
_entity.id
_entity.type
_entity.pdbx_description
1 polymer ?
#
loop_
_entity_poly.entity_id
_entity_poly.type
_entity_poly.pdbx_seq_one_letter_code
_entity_poly.pdbx_strand_id
1 'polypeptide(L)'
;LAARLAGAPERAEDAARAAGRLREAVPAELLDRHPELTALLLDHLGSARLWAGRFEEARAALSTVADSAPGAATALPREDSLGRLALIDYLDGWLGRAERRAREALAETERFGLPRPSGSGVERLVLAAVAVDRDELGQAQALLDTAAEAHPAMRDPVLEAGRALTTARLHLARGDPGAALKAVEPEVPADAVSPWARGQT
;
A
#
# COMPACT_ATOMS: atom_id res chain seq x y z
N LEU A 1 8.23 3.53 -9.69
CA LEU A 1 8.90 3.05 -8.47
C LEU A 1 9.61 4.17 -7.69
N ALA A 2 10.69 4.78 -8.19
CA ALA A 2 11.49 5.75 -7.43
C ALA A 2 10.67 6.89 -6.80
N ALA A 3 9.76 7.52 -7.56
CA ALA A 3 8.89 8.58 -7.06
C ALA A 3 7.95 8.12 -5.93
N ARG A 4 7.49 6.86 -5.94
CA ARG A 4 6.70 6.27 -4.84
C ARG A 4 7.57 6.07 -3.61
N LEU A 5 8.74 5.45 -3.76
CA LEU A 5 9.65 5.18 -2.64
C LEU A 5 10.15 6.47 -1.98
N ALA A 6 10.29 7.55 -2.75
CA ALA A 6 10.67 8.86 -2.24
C ALA A 6 9.49 9.70 -1.71
N GLY A 7 8.24 9.22 -1.78
CA GLY A 7 7.07 10.03 -1.41
C GLY A 7 6.93 11.31 -2.23
N ALA A 8 7.24 11.25 -3.52
CA ALA A 8 7.28 12.38 -4.45
C ALA A 8 6.12 12.31 -5.48
N PRO A 9 4.89 12.66 -5.09
CA PRO A 9 3.70 12.48 -5.93
C PRO A 9 3.77 13.21 -7.26
N GLU A 10 4.27 14.45 -7.29
CA GLU A 10 4.36 15.22 -8.54
C GLU A 10 5.32 14.57 -9.54
N ARG A 11 6.44 13.99 -9.08
CA ARG A 11 7.33 13.21 -9.96
C ARG A 11 6.68 11.93 -10.48
N ALA A 12 5.79 11.31 -9.70
CA ALA A 12 5.03 10.15 -10.15
C ALA A 12 4.01 10.54 -11.23
N GLU A 13 3.32 11.68 -11.08
CA GLU A 13 2.42 12.23 -12.10
C GLU A 13 3.17 12.59 -13.40
N ASP A 14 4.34 13.24 -13.29
CA ASP A 14 5.18 13.56 -14.45
C ASP A 14 5.60 12.29 -15.20
N ALA A 15 6.05 11.27 -14.46
CA ALA A 15 6.45 9.99 -15.03
C ALA A 15 5.26 9.28 -15.69
N ALA A 16 4.07 9.29 -15.07
CA ALA A 16 2.86 8.71 -15.64
C ALA A 16 2.42 9.43 -16.92
N ARG A 17 2.47 10.77 -16.94
CA ARG A 17 2.20 11.56 -18.16
C ARG A 17 3.20 11.25 -19.27
N ALA A 18 4.49 11.11 -18.94
CA ALA A 18 5.51 10.72 -19.92
C ALA A 18 5.29 9.30 -20.47
N ALA A 19 4.97 8.34 -19.60
CA ALA A 19 4.63 6.98 -19.99
C ALA A 19 3.38 6.93 -20.87
N GLY A 20 2.35 7.73 -20.57
CA GLY A 20 1.14 7.86 -21.40
C GLY A 20 1.46 8.30 -22.83
N ARG A 21 2.27 9.35 -22.99
CA ARG A 21 2.72 9.81 -24.32
C ARG A 21 3.54 8.76 -25.08
N LEU A 22 4.41 8.04 -24.38
CA LEU A 22 5.17 6.95 -24.98
C LEU A 22 4.26 5.81 -25.43
N ARG A 23 3.22 5.49 -24.66
CA ARG A 23 2.28 4.42 -24.97
C ARG A 23 1.51 4.66 -26.26
N GLU A 24 1.22 5.91 -26.60
CA GLU A 24 0.60 6.29 -27.89
C GLU A 24 1.47 5.93 -29.10
N ALA A 25 2.80 5.80 -28.91
CA ALA A 25 3.74 5.41 -29.94
C ALA A 25 4.05 3.90 -29.97
N VAL A 26 3.53 3.12 -29.01
CA VAL A 26 3.77 1.67 -28.92
C VAL A 26 2.57 0.91 -29.49
N PRO A 27 2.77 -0.06 -30.42
CA PRO A 27 1.70 -0.92 -30.91
C PRO A 27 0.93 -1.62 -29.78
N ALA A 28 -0.40 -1.66 -29.88
CA ALA A 28 -1.28 -2.21 -28.85
C ALA A 28 -0.97 -3.68 -28.55
N GLU A 29 -0.64 -4.46 -29.58
CA GLU A 29 -0.35 -5.89 -29.48
C GLU A 29 0.90 -6.17 -28.63
N LEU A 30 1.85 -5.23 -28.58
CA LEU A 30 3.02 -5.35 -27.71
C LEU A 30 2.68 -5.04 -26.25
N LEU A 31 1.77 -4.11 -26.01
CA LEU A 31 1.29 -3.78 -24.67
C LEU A 31 0.43 -4.91 -24.10
N ASP A 32 -0.40 -5.54 -24.93
CA ASP A 32 -1.24 -6.68 -24.54
C ASP A 32 -0.41 -7.92 -24.15
N ARG A 33 0.79 -8.07 -24.72
CA ARG A 33 1.75 -9.11 -24.33
C ARG A 33 2.44 -8.84 -23.00
N HIS A 34 2.40 -7.59 -22.53
CA HIS A 34 3.08 -7.11 -21.33
C HIS A 34 2.14 -6.35 -20.39
N PRO A 35 1.05 -6.98 -19.92
CA PRO A 35 0.07 -6.33 -19.04
C PRO A 35 0.69 -5.85 -17.72
N GLU A 36 1.78 -6.47 -17.28
CA GLU A 36 2.55 -6.08 -16.09
C GLU A 36 3.07 -4.65 -16.14
N LEU A 37 3.38 -4.11 -17.32
CA LEU A 37 3.93 -2.75 -17.44
C LEU A 37 2.89 -1.70 -17.08
N THR A 38 1.66 -1.88 -17.58
CA THR A 38 0.54 -0.98 -17.24
C THR A 38 0.14 -1.16 -15.78
N ALA A 39 0.10 -2.40 -15.30
CA ALA A 39 -0.22 -2.71 -13.91
C ALA A 39 0.77 -2.03 -12.93
N LEU A 40 2.08 -2.17 -13.17
CA LEU A 40 3.12 -1.53 -12.34
C LEU A 40 3.06 -0.01 -12.39
N LEU A 41 2.81 0.57 -13.58
CA LEU A 41 2.70 2.03 -13.71
C LEU A 41 1.55 2.58 -12.85
N LEU A 42 0.37 1.98 -12.98
CA LEU A 42 -0.83 2.43 -12.27
C LEU A 42 -0.75 2.14 -10.77
N ASP A 43 -0.18 1.00 -10.36
CA ASP A 43 0.08 0.67 -8.97
C ASP A 43 0.98 1.73 -8.31
N HIS A 44 2.10 2.07 -8.95
CA HIS A 44 3.02 3.08 -8.44
C HIS A 44 2.41 4.48 -8.40
N LEU A 45 1.64 4.86 -9.42
CA LEU A 45 0.94 6.14 -9.46
C LEU A 45 -0.12 6.22 -8.35
N GLY A 46 -0.93 5.19 -8.21
CA GLY A 46 -1.96 5.09 -7.17
C GLY A 46 -1.36 5.15 -5.77
N SER A 47 -0.23 4.49 -5.55
CA SER A 47 0.53 4.56 -4.30
C SER A 47 1.01 5.98 -3.96
N ALA A 48 1.53 6.70 -4.95
CA ALA A 48 2.02 8.06 -4.76
C ALA A 48 0.85 9.04 -4.51
N ARG A 49 -0.29 8.85 -5.18
CA ARG A 49 -1.53 9.60 -4.93
C ARG A 49 -2.08 9.34 -3.53
N LEU A 50 -2.04 8.09 -3.07
CA LEU A 50 -2.39 7.72 -1.71
C LEU A 50 -1.53 8.50 -0.71
N TRP A 51 -0.21 8.50 -0.87
CA TRP A 51 0.68 9.32 -0.05
C TRP A 51 0.28 10.80 -0.04
N ALA A 52 -0.08 11.37 -1.20
CA ALA A 52 -0.53 12.75 -1.33
C ALA A 52 -1.91 13.05 -0.72
N GLY A 53 -2.65 12.06 -0.21
CA GLY A 53 -4.03 12.23 0.27
C GLY A 53 -5.07 12.35 -0.84
N ARG A 54 -4.70 12.04 -2.08
CA ARG A 54 -5.56 12.04 -3.27
C ARG A 54 -6.31 10.70 -3.38
N PHE A 55 -7.16 10.40 -2.40
CA PHE A 55 -7.73 9.05 -2.21
C PHE A 55 -8.60 8.58 -3.37
N GLU A 56 -9.43 9.44 -3.96
CA GLU A 56 -10.26 9.05 -5.10
C GLU A 56 -9.42 8.75 -6.35
N GLU A 57 -8.41 9.57 -6.64
CA GLU A 57 -7.52 9.36 -7.78
C GLU A 57 -6.58 8.16 -7.57
N ALA A 58 -6.22 7.88 -6.31
CA ALA A 58 -5.51 6.67 -5.93
C ALA A 58 -6.41 5.44 -6.14
N ARG A 59 -7.64 5.48 -5.63
CA ARG A 59 -8.63 4.40 -5.76
C ARG A 59 -8.88 4.06 -7.23
N ALA A 60 -9.08 5.06 -8.09
CA ALA A 60 -9.27 4.84 -9.52
C ALA A 60 -8.09 4.09 -10.19
N ALA A 61 -6.85 4.51 -9.90
CA ALA A 61 -5.67 3.87 -10.48
C ALA A 61 -5.47 2.44 -9.96
N LEU A 62 -5.57 2.25 -8.64
CA LEU A 62 -5.36 0.95 -7.99
C LEU A 62 -6.47 -0.05 -8.34
N SER A 63 -7.73 0.40 -8.44
CA SER A 63 -8.85 -0.46 -8.88
C SER A 63 -8.64 -0.95 -10.31
N THR A 64 -8.14 -0.11 -11.21
CA THR A 64 -7.82 -0.55 -12.58
C THR A 64 -6.83 -1.72 -12.60
N VAL A 65 -5.87 -1.73 -11.66
CA VAL A 65 -4.91 -2.84 -11.52
C VAL A 65 -5.57 -4.05 -10.86
N ALA A 66 -6.28 -3.85 -9.74
CA ALA A 66 -6.95 -4.92 -9.01
C ALA A 66 -8.05 -5.63 -9.82
N ASP A 67 -8.66 -4.95 -10.79
CA ASP A 67 -9.71 -5.49 -11.66
C ASP A 67 -9.15 -6.07 -12.98
N SER A 68 -7.84 -5.95 -13.21
CA SER A 68 -7.18 -6.48 -14.42
C SER A 68 -7.21 -8.02 -14.47
N ALA A 69 -6.97 -8.63 -15.64
CA ALA A 69 -6.92 -10.09 -15.73
C ALA A 69 -5.84 -10.67 -14.79
N PRO A 70 -6.18 -11.65 -13.92
CA PRO A 70 -5.21 -12.26 -13.02
C PRO A 70 -4.22 -13.13 -13.81
N GLY A 71 -2.94 -12.97 -13.52
CA GLY A 71 -1.88 -13.75 -14.12
C GLY A 71 -0.58 -13.63 -13.33
N ALA A 72 0.34 -14.58 -13.52
CA ALA A 72 1.61 -14.59 -12.78
C ALA A 72 2.41 -13.27 -12.94
N ALA A 73 2.36 -12.66 -14.13
CA ALA A 73 3.03 -11.39 -14.41
C ALA A 73 2.37 -10.18 -13.70
N THR A 74 1.07 -10.23 -13.45
CA THR A 74 0.30 -9.15 -12.79
C THR A 74 0.05 -9.41 -11.31
N ALA A 75 0.40 -10.57 -10.78
CA ALA A 75 0.09 -10.99 -9.41
C ALA A 75 0.62 -10.01 -8.35
N LEU A 76 1.88 -9.55 -8.48
CA LEU A 76 2.48 -8.60 -7.55
C LEU A 76 1.81 -7.21 -7.58
N PRO A 77 1.66 -6.54 -8.74
CA PRO A 77 0.98 -5.24 -8.75
C PRO A 77 -0.50 -5.35 -8.34
N ARG A 78 -1.17 -6.50 -8.58
CA ARG A 78 -2.53 -6.76 -8.10
C ARG A 78 -2.61 -6.88 -6.58
N GLU A 79 -1.75 -7.70 -5.96
CA GLU A 79 -1.61 -7.80 -4.49
C GLU A 79 -1.39 -6.41 -3.89
N ASP A 80 -0.40 -5.69 -4.42
CA ASP A 80 0.04 -4.42 -3.88
C ASP A 80 -1.04 -3.33 -3.99
N SER A 81 -1.82 -3.36 -5.07
CA SER A 81 -2.97 -2.49 -5.29
C SER A 81 -4.15 -2.85 -4.39
N LEU A 82 -4.45 -4.14 -4.18
CA LEU A 82 -5.48 -4.60 -3.24
C LEU A 82 -5.13 -4.20 -1.81
N GLY A 83 -3.86 -4.35 -1.38
CA GLY A 83 -3.39 -3.92 -0.06
C GLY A 83 -3.59 -2.41 0.16
N ARG A 84 -3.26 -1.58 -0.84
CA ARG A 84 -3.46 -0.12 -0.75
C ARG A 84 -4.91 0.30 -0.76
N LEU A 85 -5.73 -0.33 -1.59
CA LEU A 85 -7.17 -0.14 -1.57
C LEU A 85 -7.78 -0.56 -0.22
N ALA A 86 -7.22 -1.58 0.44
CA ALA A 86 -7.62 -1.98 1.78
C ALA A 86 -7.25 -0.90 2.82
N LEU A 87 -6.07 -0.28 2.67
CA LEU A 87 -5.66 0.83 3.51
C LEU A 87 -6.56 2.06 3.33
N ILE A 88 -6.97 2.39 2.10
CA ILE A 88 -7.93 3.48 1.85
C ILE A 88 -9.25 3.16 2.55
N ASP A 89 -9.80 1.94 2.38
CA ASP A 89 -11.03 1.53 3.07
C ASP A 89 -10.90 1.61 4.59
N TYR A 90 -9.71 1.30 5.15
CA TYR A 90 -9.44 1.42 6.58
C TYR A 90 -9.45 2.88 7.04
N LEU A 91 -8.76 3.77 6.31
CA LEU A 91 -8.69 5.20 6.60
C LEU A 91 -10.06 5.88 6.48
N ASP A 92 -10.93 5.39 5.59
CA ASP A 92 -12.31 5.84 5.48
C ASP A 92 -13.24 5.30 6.59
N GLY A 93 -12.75 4.38 7.45
CA GLY A 93 -13.51 3.76 8.55
C GLY A 93 -14.28 2.49 8.19
N TRP A 94 -14.07 1.89 7.02
CA TRP A 94 -14.83 0.75 6.50
C TRP A 94 -14.13 -0.57 6.86
N LEU A 95 -13.96 -0.84 8.15
CA LEU A 95 -13.14 -1.94 8.68
C LEU A 95 -13.42 -3.30 8.00
N GLY A 96 -14.69 -3.67 7.82
CA GLY A 96 -15.05 -4.94 7.18
C GLY A 96 -14.69 -5.01 5.68
N ARG A 97 -14.67 -3.88 4.96
CA ARG A 97 -14.20 -3.83 3.57
C ARG A 97 -12.69 -3.92 3.49
N ALA A 98 -12.00 -3.14 4.34
CA ALA A 98 -10.55 -3.15 4.46
C ALA A 98 -10.03 -4.57 4.70
N GLU A 99 -10.60 -5.26 5.69
CA GLU A 99 -10.18 -6.60 6.06
C GLU A 99 -10.40 -7.63 4.94
N ARG A 100 -11.57 -7.60 4.27
CA ARG A 100 -11.83 -8.50 3.13
C ARG A 100 -10.83 -8.28 2.01
N ARG A 101 -10.57 -7.02 1.66
CA ARG A 101 -9.66 -6.68 0.57
C ARG A 101 -8.20 -7.01 0.91
N ALA A 102 -7.79 -6.84 2.17
CA ALA A 102 -6.47 -7.26 2.62
C ALA A 102 -6.29 -8.79 2.56
N ARG A 103 -7.32 -9.58 2.86
CA ARG A 103 -7.27 -11.04 2.67
C ARG A 103 -7.23 -11.44 1.20
N GLU A 104 -7.94 -10.71 0.34
CA GLU A 104 -7.87 -10.91 -1.11
C GLU A 104 -6.45 -10.66 -1.64
N ALA A 105 -5.77 -9.60 -1.16
CA ALA A 105 -4.37 -9.34 -1.49
C ALA A 105 -3.46 -10.52 -1.12
N LEU A 106 -3.59 -11.07 0.09
CA LEU A 106 -2.81 -12.23 0.53
C LEU A 106 -3.03 -13.44 -0.39
N ALA A 107 -4.27 -13.68 -0.81
CA ALA A 107 -4.62 -14.82 -1.68
C ALA A 107 -4.07 -14.66 -3.11
N GLU A 108 -3.82 -13.44 -3.58
CA GLU A 108 -3.41 -13.15 -4.96
C GLU A 108 -2.04 -13.76 -5.27
N THR A 109 -1.02 -13.53 -4.44
CA THR A 109 0.33 -14.08 -4.68
C THR A 109 0.44 -15.57 -4.37
N GLU A 110 -0.36 -16.06 -3.41
CA GLU A 110 -0.50 -17.49 -3.11
C GLU A 110 -0.98 -18.29 -4.32
N ARG A 111 -1.97 -17.77 -5.04
CA ARG A 111 -2.55 -18.39 -6.24
C ARG A 111 -1.51 -18.68 -7.32
N PHE A 112 -0.46 -17.86 -7.40
CA PHE A 112 0.60 -17.97 -8.40
C PHE A 112 1.92 -18.53 -7.83
N GLY A 113 1.90 -19.05 -6.60
CA GLY A 113 3.05 -19.72 -5.98
C GLY A 113 4.24 -18.80 -5.69
N LEU A 114 4.00 -17.50 -5.53
CA LEU A 114 5.07 -16.55 -5.20
C LEU A 114 5.50 -16.71 -3.73
N PRO A 115 6.81 -16.63 -3.44
CA PRO A 115 7.33 -16.82 -2.08
C PRO A 115 6.94 -15.67 -1.16
N ARG A 116 6.45 -15.97 0.04
CA ARG A 116 6.08 -14.94 1.03
C ARG A 116 7.32 -14.48 1.83
N PRO A 117 7.41 -13.19 2.18
CA PRO A 117 6.59 -12.07 1.69
C PRO A 117 6.99 -11.67 0.26
N SER A 118 6.01 -11.46 -0.63
CA SER A 118 6.25 -11.17 -2.06
C SER A 118 6.07 -9.69 -2.41
N GLY A 119 5.14 -8.99 -1.75
CA GLY A 119 4.81 -7.58 -1.97
C GLY A 119 5.28 -6.63 -0.86
N SER A 120 4.70 -5.42 -0.82
CA SER A 120 5.07 -4.40 0.17
C SER A 120 4.61 -4.70 1.61
N GLY A 121 3.67 -5.62 1.82
CA GLY A 121 3.17 -5.98 3.14
C GLY A 121 2.08 -5.05 3.70
N VAL A 122 1.56 -4.11 2.90
CA VAL A 122 0.48 -3.19 3.30
C VAL A 122 -0.79 -3.95 3.71
N GLU A 123 -1.08 -5.08 3.08
CA GLU A 123 -2.22 -5.93 3.41
C GLU A 123 -2.11 -6.51 4.84
N ARG A 124 -0.92 -6.93 5.27
CA ARG A 124 -0.69 -7.40 6.64
C ARG A 124 -0.81 -6.27 7.64
N LEU A 125 -0.30 -5.09 7.29
CA LEU A 125 -0.46 -3.88 8.08
C LEU A 125 -1.93 -3.52 8.30
N VAL A 126 -2.76 -3.57 7.25
CA VAL A 126 -4.20 -3.31 7.36
C VAL A 126 -4.89 -4.34 8.26
N LEU A 127 -4.54 -5.62 8.13
CA LEU A 127 -5.07 -6.65 9.02
C LEU A 127 -4.65 -6.42 10.47
N ALA A 128 -3.43 -5.93 10.72
CA ALA A 128 -2.99 -5.58 12.06
C ALA A 128 -3.81 -4.42 12.63
N ALA A 129 -4.05 -3.38 11.82
CA ALA A 129 -4.84 -2.22 12.23
C ALA A 129 -6.29 -2.60 12.55
N VAL A 130 -6.91 -3.45 11.72
CA VAL A 130 -8.24 -4.02 12.00
C VAL A 130 -8.24 -4.85 13.29
N ALA A 131 -7.20 -5.66 13.54
CA ALA A 131 -7.09 -6.43 14.77
C ALA A 131 -6.96 -5.54 16.01
N VAL A 132 -6.23 -4.40 15.93
CA VAL A 132 -6.20 -3.40 17.01
C VAL A 132 -7.60 -2.85 17.29
N ASP A 133 -8.35 -2.48 16.24
CA ASP A 133 -9.72 -1.94 16.40
C ASP A 133 -10.72 -2.97 16.96
N ARG A 134 -10.37 -4.26 16.94
CA ARG A 134 -11.14 -5.36 17.55
C ARG A 134 -10.62 -5.83 18.90
N ASP A 135 -9.62 -5.15 19.46
CA ASP A 135 -8.94 -5.55 20.70
C ASP A 135 -8.25 -6.93 20.60
N GLU A 136 -7.92 -7.37 19.39
CA GLU A 136 -7.19 -8.61 19.08
C GLU A 136 -5.67 -8.37 19.13
N LEU A 137 -5.18 -7.83 20.26
CA LEU A 137 -3.85 -7.20 20.36
C LEU A 137 -2.67 -8.17 20.12
N GLY A 138 -2.85 -9.46 20.42
CA GLY A 138 -1.84 -10.49 20.12
C GLY A 138 -1.71 -10.76 18.63
N GLN A 139 -2.85 -10.80 17.91
CA GLN A 139 -2.88 -10.97 16.47
C GLN A 139 -2.32 -9.73 15.76
N ALA A 140 -2.67 -8.53 16.24
CA ALA A 140 -2.11 -7.29 15.73
C ALA A 140 -0.58 -7.27 15.79
N GLN A 141 0.01 -7.69 16.92
CA GLN A 141 1.47 -7.78 17.06
C GLN A 141 2.09 -8.75 16.06
N ALA A 142 1.56 -9.98 15.97
CA ALA A 142 2.09 -11.00 15.07
C ALA A 142 2.07 -10.51 13.60
N LEU A 143 1.01 -9.81 13.20
CA LEU A 143 0.89 -9.25 11.85
C LEU A 143 1.89 -8.11 11.60
N LEU A 144 2.11 -7.23 12.58
CA LEU A 144 3.14 -6.18 12.50
C LEU A 144 4.55 -6.77 12.41
N ASP A 145 4.84 -7.83 13.16
CA ASP A 145 6.13 -8.52 13.15
C ASP A 145 6.38 -9.15 11.78
N THR A 146 5.39 -9.86 11.22
CA THR A 146 5.49 -10.41 9.85
C THR A 146 5.63 -9.32 8.79
N ALA A 147 4.91 -8.19 8.92
CA ALA A 147 5.04 -7.08 7.99
C ALA A 147 6.46 -6.46 8.02
N ALA A 148 7.14 -6.49 9.18
CA ALA A 148 8.51 -5.99 9.32
C ALA A 148 9.56 -6.85 8.58
N GLU A 149 9.24 -8.10 8.24
CA GLU A 149 10.10 -8.99 7.44
C GLU A 149 10.20 -8.57 5.96
N ALA A 150 9.34 -7.65 5.50
CA ALA A 150 9.42 -7.11 4.15
C ALA A 150 10.76 -6.41 3.89
N HIS A 151 11.32 -6.63 2.70
CA HIS A 151 12.64 -6.13 2.32
C HIS A 151 12.71 -4.60 2.46
N PRO A 152 13.72 -4.02 3.14
CA PRO A 152 13.83 -2.58 3.34
C PRO A 152 13.75 -1.71 2.08
N ALA A 153 14.22 -2.22 0.92
CA ALA A 153 14.18 -1.51 -0.35
C ALA A 153 12.76 -1.32 -0.92
N MET A 154 11.77 -2.08 -0.41
CA MET A 154 10.37 -2.02 -0.82
C MET A 154 9.51 -1.17 0.11
N ARG A 155 10.10 -0.62 1.19
CA ARG A 155 9.38 0.22 2.15
C ARG A 155 9.17 1.59 1.54
N ASP A 156 7.90 1.96 1.36
CA ASP A 156 7.51 3.29 0.92
C ASP A 156 6.89 4.08 2.08
N PRO A 157 6.73 5.41 1.94
CA PRO A 157 6.21 6.25 3.01
C PRO A 157 4.80 5.88 3.49
N VAL A 158 3.98 5.27 2.63
CA VAL A 158 2.63 4.81 3.00
C VAL A 158 2.72 3.66 4.00
N LEU A 159 3.58 2.66 3.71
CA LEU A 159 3.81 1.53 4.61
C LEU A 159 4.40 1.99 5.95
N GLU A 160 5.43 2.85 5.92
CA GLU A 160 6.09 3.34 7.12
C GLU A 160 5.15 4.16 8.02
N ALA A 161 4.40 5.11 7.44
CA ALA A 161 3.42 5.89 8.19
C ALA A 161 2.31 5.01 8.79
N GLY A 162 1.76 4.09 7.99
CA GLY A 162 0.72 3.20 8.48
C GLY A 162 1.22 2.26 9.57
N ARG A 163 2.47 1.76 9.48
CA ARG A 163 3.12 0.96 10.52
C ARG A 163 3.30 1.74 11.82
N ALA A 164 3.80 2.97 11.74
CA ALA A 164 3.96 3.85 12.90
C ALA A 164 2.63 4.08 13.62
N LEU A 165 1.59 4.46 12.86
CA LEU A 165 0.24 4.69 13.39
C LEU A 165 -0.39 3.44 14.02
N THR A 166 -0.29 2.29 13.35
CA THR A 166 -0.85 1.03 13.86
C THR A 166 -0.12 0.58 15.13
N THR A 167 1.21 0.74 15.16
CA THR A 167 2.03 0.45 16.35
C THR A 167 1.66 1.36 17.52
N ALA A 168 1.46 2.67 17.26
CA ALA A 168 1.01 3.59 18.29
C ALA A 168 -0.37 3.22 18.85
N ARG A 169 -1.34 2.90 17.98
CA ARG A 169 -2.68 2.45 18.39
C ARG A 169 -2.63 1.17 19.21
N LEU A 170 -1.77 0.22 18.84
CA LEU A 170 -1.55 -1.00 19.62
C LEU A 170 -1.01 -0.70 21.03
N HIS A 171 -0.05 0.23 21.16
CA HIS A 171 0.45 0.65 22.46
C HIS A 171 -0.58 1.40 23.29
N LEU A 172 -1.41 2.26 22.68
CA LEU A 172 -2.51 2.91 23.36
C LEU A 172 -3.54 1.91 23.88
N ALA A 173 -3.91 0.90 23.09
CA ALA A 173 -4.82 -0.16 23.51
C ALA A 173 -4.25 -0.98 24.69
N ARG A 174 -2.92 -1.09 24.79
CA ARG A 174 -2.22 -1.71 25.93
C ARG A 174 -2.05 -0.81 27.15
N GLY A 175 -2.46 0.46 27.07
CA GLY A 175 -2.28 1.45 28.14
C GLY A 175 -0.86 2.01 28.25
N ASP A 176 -0.08 1.98 27.16
CA ASP A 176 1.30 2.52 27.10
C ASP A 176 1.39 3.75 26.17
N PRO A 177 0.94 4.94 26.63
CA PRO A 177 1.00 6.16 25.82
C PRO A 177 2.44 6.61 25.53
N GLY A 178 3.40 6.25 26.38
CA GLY A 178 4.81 6.60 26.18
C GLY A 178 5.42 5.85 25.00
N ALA A 179 5.15 4.54 24.89
CA ALA A 179 5.55 3.77 23.72
C ALA A 179 4.75 4.17 22.46
N ALA A 180 3.49 4.56 22.62
CA ALA A 180 2.70 5.07 21.50
C ALA A 180 3.31 6.33 20.88
N LEU A 181 3.72 7.30 21.71
CA LEU A 181 4.38 8.51 21.24
C LEU A 181 5.70 8.19 20.50
N LYS A 182 6.55 7.35 21.10
CA LYS A 182 7.81 6.92 20.48
C LYS A 182 7.63 6.24 19.13
N ALA A 183 6.48 5.60 18.89
CA ALA A 183 6.21 4.92 17.63
C ALA A 183 5.95 5.90 16.47
N VAL A 184 5.49 7.12 16.75
CA VAL A 184 5.16 8.15 15.74
C VAL A 184 6.10 9.36 15.73
N GLU A 185 6.97 9.49 16.74
CA GLU A 185 8.02 10.52 16.79
C GLU A 185 8.96 10.53 15.56
N PRO A 186 9.40 9.38 15.01
CA PRO A 186 10.24 9.39 13.82
C PRO A 186 9.47 9.94 12.61
N GLU A 187 10.01 10.97 11.97
CA GLU A 187 9.46 11.47 10.71
C GLU A 187 9.66 10.42 9.61
N VAL A 188 8.60 10.16 8.85
CA VAL A 188 8.66 9.26 7.69
C VAL A 188 9.41 9.98 6.57
N PRO A 189 10.57 9.47 6.11
CA PRO A 189 11.33 10.14 5.05
C PRO A 189 10.54 10.21 3.74
N ALA A 190 10.23 11.42 3.29
CA ALA A 190 9.52 11.66 2.04
C ALA A 190 9.81 13.07 1.50
N ASP A 191 9.81 13.22 0.18
CA ASP A 191 10.03 14.50 -0.50
C ASP A 191 8.83 15.45 -0.41
N ALA A 192 7.63 14.89 -0.22
CA ALA A 192 6.43 15.65 0.06
C ALA A 192 5.81 15.13 1.36
N VAL A 193 5.24 16.05 2.15
CA VAL A 193 4.58 15.66 3.39
C VAL A 193 3.14 15.25 3.12
N SER A 194 2.74 14.12 3.70
CA SER A 194 1.39 13.58 3.52
C SER A 194 0.36 14.29 4.42
N PRO A 195 -0.76 14.78 3.87
CA PRO A 195 -1.85 15.38 4.66
C PRO A 195 -2.50 14.39 5.62
N TRP A 196 -2.71 13.14 5.20
CA TRP A 196 -3.36 12.14 6.05
C TRP A 196 -2.42 11.57 7.10
N ALA A 197 -1.12 11.42 6.80
CA ALA A 197 -0.16 10.96 7.80
C ALA A 197 -0.05 11.96 8.96
N ARG A 198 0.02 13.27 8.64
CA ARG A 198 0.00 14.34 9.67
C ARG A 198 -1.30 14.40 10.46
N GLY A 199 -2.44 14.14 9.82
CA GLY A 199 -3.75 14.23 10.49
C GLY A 199 -4.01 13.11 11.52
N GLN A 200 -3.12 12.12 11.61
CA GLN A 200 -3.28 10.91 12.44
C GLN A 200 -2.26 10.83 13.58
N THR A 201 -1.25 11.70 13.60
CA THR A 201 -0.23 11.86 14.65
C THR A 201 -0.53 13.12 15.46
#